data_AF-A0A533V0E9-F1
#
_entry.id   AF-A0A533V0E9-F1
#
_cell.length_a   1.000
_cell.length_b   1.000
_cell.length_c   1.000
_cell.angle_alpha   90.00
_cell.angle_beta   90.00
_cell.angle_gamma   90.00
#
_symmetry.space_group_name_H-M   'P 1'
#
loop_
_entity.id
_entity.type
_entity.pdbx_description
1 polymer ?
#
loop_
_entity_poly.entity_id
_entity_poly.type
_entity_poly.pdbx_seq_one_letter_code
_entity_poly.pdbx_strand_id
1 'polypeptide(L)'
;MSYILATILVALATISGINMHNSAQVALAQEPLSSPACGQVVHGNVTLTANLDCTGDGLIVGGDSTTINLNGYSINGPGDNSSKVGISVPHSNNVIIQGSGSIRNYQAGILISGSQSTEINRITFEDNKIAVFMTGAIGTTVE
;
A
#
# COMPACT_ATOMS: atom_id res chain seq x y z
N MET A 1 -27.14 -4.18 13.66
CA MET A 1 -27.56 -3.50 12.42
C MET A 1 -27.72 -4.56 11.34
N SER A 2 -28.86 -4.51 10.66
CA SER A 2 -29.43 -5.56 9.82
C SER A 2 -28.76 -5.62 8.44
N TYR A 3 -28.37 -6.79 7.96
CA TYR A 3 -27.90 -6.99 6.58
C TYR A 3 -29.10 -7.34 5.69
N ILE A 4 -29.44 -6.43 4.77
CA ILE A 4 -30.50 -6.62 3.78
C ILE A 4 -29.99 -7.59 2.70
N LEU A 5 -30.73 -8.68 2.52
CA LEU A 5 -30.53 -9.71 1.49
C LEU A 5 -30.86 -9.14 0.10
N ALA A 6 -29.86 -9.01 -0.77
CA ALA A 6 -30.07 -8.69 -2.19
C ALA A 6 -30.29 -9.99 -2.98
N THR A 7 -31.54 -10.27 -3.35
CA THR A 7 -31.89 -11.37 -4.26
C THR A 7 -31.55 -10.97 -5.70
N ILE A 8 -30.54 -11.61 -6.30
CA ILE A 8 -30.18 -11.39 -7.71
C ILE A 8 -30.85 -12.46 -8.57
N LEU A 9 -31.66 -12.00 -9.52
CA LEU A 9 -32.34 -12.80 -10.54
C LEU A 9 -31.29 -13.28 -11.57
N VAL A 10 -31.08 -14.59 -11.67
CA VAL A 10 -30.17 -15.17 -12.68
C VAL A 10 -30.94 -15.40 -13.98
N ALA A 11 -30.51 -14.75 -15.06
CA ALA A 11 -31.05 -14.97 -16.39
C ALA A 11 -30.62 -16.34 -16.94
N LEU A 12 -31.59 -17.17 -17.36
CA LEU A 12 -31.36 -18.47 -17.97
C LEU A 12 -30.93 -18.30 -19.44
N ALA A 13 -29.65 -18.52 -19.73
CA ALA A 13 -29.18 -18.76 -21.10
C ALA A 13 -29.36 -20.24 -21.45
N THR A 14 -30.23 -20.55 -22.41
CA THR A 14 -30.41 -21.90 -22.94
C THR A 14 -29.25 -22.27 -23.88
N ILE A 15 -28.30 -23.07 -23.41
CA ILE A 15 -27.21 -23.60 -24.24
C ILE A 15 -27.56 -25.04 -24.65
N SER A 16 -27.84 -25.23 -25.93
CA SER A 16 -27.89 -26.56 -26.57
C SER A 16 -26.48 -26.95 -26.97
N GLY A 17 -25.96 -28.06 -26.45
CA GLY A 17 -24.69 -28.65 -26.90
C GLY A 17 -23.85 -29.25 -25.78
N ILE A 18 -23.80 -30.57 -25.74
CA ILE A 18 -23.10 -31.40 -24.75
C ILE A 18 -21.62 -31.48 -25.14
N ASN A 19 -20.70 -31.10 -24.24
CA ASN A 19 -19.35 -31.67 -24.20
C ASN A 19 -18.79 -31.50 -22.79
N MET A 20 -18.44 -32.65 -22.18
CA MET A 20 -17.85 -32.74 -20.86
C MET A 20 -16.41 -32.20 -20.87
N HIS A 21 -16.18 -31.08 -20.19
CA HIS A 21 -14.95 -30.81 -19.44
C HIS A 21 -15.35 -29.93 -18.27
N ASN A 22 -15.50 -30.54 -17.09
CA ASN A 22 -15.84 -29.87 -15.85
C ASN A 22 -14.61 -29.09 -15.35
N SER A 23 -14.36 -27.92 -15.93
CA SER A 23 -13.44 -26.94 -15.34
C SER A 23 -14.19 -26.26 -14.21
N ALA A 24 -14.04 -26.78 -12.98
CA ALA A 24 -14.43 -26.07 -11.78
C ALA A 24 -13.61 -24.77 -11.71
N GLN A 25 -14.16 -23.68 -12.25
CA GLN A 25 -13.62 -22.34 -12.04
C GLN A 25 -13.85 -21.99 -10.58
N VAL A 26 -12.80 -22.16 -9.77
CA VAL A 26 -12.73 -21.54 -8.45
C VAL A 26 -12.63 -20.04 -8.70
N ALA A 27 -13.77 -19.36 -8.71
CA ALA A 27 -13.80 -17.91 -8.63
C ALA A 27 -13.22 -17.54 -7.27
N LEU A 28 -11.95 -17.15 -7.25
CA LEU A 28 -11.35 -16.51 -6.09
C LEU A 28 -12.18 -15.25 -5.83
N ALA A 29 -12.96 -15.26 -4.75
CA ALA A 29 -13.56 -14.05 -4.23
C ALA A 29 -12.39 -13.12 -3.86
N GLN A 30 -12.07 -12.20 -4.75
CA GLN A 30 -11.16 -11.11 -4.43
C GLN A 30 -11.93 -10.22 -3.47
N GLU A 31 -11.69 -10.40 -2.16
CA GLU A 31 -12.14 -9.42 -1.16
C GLU A 31 -11.77 -8.03 -1.68
N PRO A 32 -12.71 -7.05 -1.68
CA PRO A 32 -12.42 -5.73 -2.18
C PRO A 32 -11.21 -5.18 -1.43
N LEU A 33 -10.08 -5.07 -2.12
CA LEU A 33 -8.85 -4.50 -1.58
C LEU A 33 -9.10 -3.00 -1.40
N SER A 34 -9.57 -2.62 -0.21
CA SER A 34 -9.65 -1.23 0.17
C SER A 34 -8.24 -0.67 0.34
N SER A 35 -7.97 0.51 -0.24
CA SER A 35 -6.74 1.26 0.03
C SER A 35 -6.53 1.40 1.55
N PRO A 36 -5.28 1.35 2.04
CA PRO A 36 -5.01 1.63 3.44
C PRO A 36 -5.39 3.06 3.81
N ALA A 37 -5.69 3.29 5.09
CA ALA A 37 -5.95 4.62 5.63
C ALA A 37 -4.64 5.29 6.12
N CYS A 38 -4.65 6.63 6.21
CA CYS A 38 -3.56 7.36 6.86
C CYS A 38 -3.36 6.92 8.31
N GLY A 39 -2.10 6.82 8.74
CA GLY A 39 -1.69 6.34 10.06
C GLY A 39 -1.88 4.83 10.26
N GLN A 40 -2.34 4.10 9.25
CA GLN A 40 -2.55 2.65 9.38
C GLN A 40 -1.21 1.92 9.51
N VAL A 41 -1.18 0.99 10.47
CA VAL A 41 -0.12 -0.03 10.55
C VAL A 41 -0.43 -1.13 9.53
N VAL A 42 0.47 -1.34 8.58
CA VAL A 42 0.27 -2.23 7.44
C VAL A 42 1.26 -3.40 7.44
N HIS A 43 0.84 -4.53 6.89
CA HIS A 43 1.60 -5.77 6.86
C HIS A 43 1.43 -6.46 5.51
N GLY A 44 2.40 -7.28 5.11
CA GLY A 44 2.31 -8.10 3.90
C GLY A 44 2.26 -7.23 2.64
N ASN A 45 1.37 -7.56 1.70
CA ASN A 45 1.25 -6.83 0.44
C ASN A 45 0.18 -5.74 0.53
N VAL A 46 0.60 -4.49 0.36
CA VAL A 46 -0.24 -3.30 0.44
C VAL A 46 -0.15 -2.59 -0.89
N THR A 47 -1.29 -2.32 -1.52
CA THR A 47 -1.35 -1.58 -2.78
C THR A 47 -2.30 -0.42 -2.61
N LEU A 48 -1.85 0.79 -2.93
CA LEU A 48 -2.74 1.94 -2.94
C LEU A 48 -3.73 1.81 -4.10
N THR A 49 -5.00 2.13 -3.81
CA THR A 49 -6.05 2.20 -4.82
C THR A 49 -6.65 3.61 -4.92
N ALA A 50 -6.14 4.55 -4.14
CA ALA A 50 -6.49 5.96 -4.13
C ALA A 50 -5.36 6.78 -3.51
N ASN A 51 -5.36 8.10 -3.75
CA ASN A 51 -4.49 9.02 -3.04
C ASN A 51 -4.86 9.06 -1.55
N LEU A 52 -3.84 9.21 -0.70
CA LEU A 52 -4.00 9.46 0.73
C LEU A 52 -3.71 10.94 1.00
N ASP A 53 -4.64 11.61 1.67
CA ASP A 53 -4.50 13.00 2.13
C ASP A 53 -4.49 13.01 3.65
N CYS A 54 -3.29 13.01 4.23
CA CYS A 54 -3.06 12.74 5.63
C CYS A 54 -2.86 14.03 6.43
N THR A 55 -3.55 14.13 7.57
CA THR A 55 -3.27 15.15 8.59
C THR A 55 -2.17 14.72 9.57
N GLY A 56 -1.76 13.45 9.50
CA GLY A 56 -0.74 12.81 10.33
C GLY A 56 0.27 12.03 9.47
N ASP A 57 0.82 10.95 10.03
CA ASP A 57 1.71 10.07 9.28
C ASP A 57 0.94 9.35 8.16
N GLY A 58 1.62 9.01 7.06
CA GLY A 58 1.02 8.29 5.95
C GLY A 58 0.77 6.82 6.27
N LEU A 59 1.79 5.97 6.12
CA LEU A 59 1.71 4.54 6.44
C LEU A 59 2.81 4.14 7.44
N ILE A 60 2.52 3.14 8.27
CA ILE A 60 3.49 2.59 9.23
C ILE A 60 3.67 1.11 8.93
N VAL A 61 4.89 0.69 8.63
CA VAL A 61 5.18 -0.74 8.44
C VAL A 61 5.14 -1.44 9.79
N GLY A 62 4.32 -2.49 9.88
CA GLY A 62 4.12 -3.26 11.11
C GLY A 62 4.91 -4.57 11.18
N GLY A 63 5.65 -4.94 10.14
CA GLY A 63 6.46 -6.15 10.18
C GLY A 63 7.35 -6.36 8.96
N ASP A 64 8.26 -7.32 9.10
CA ASP A 64 9.21 -7.74 8.08
C ASP A 64 8.52 -8.16 6.78
N SER A 65 9.26 -8.05 5.67
CA SER A 65 8.80 -8.48 4.33
C SER A 65 7.50 -7.82 3.86
N THR A 66 7.15 -6.67 4.44
CA THR A 66 6.03 -5.85 3.98
C THR A 66 6.39 -5.18 2.66
N THR A 67 5.50 -5.28 1.68
CA THR A 67 5.60 -4.59 0.39
C THR A 67 4.52 -3.54 0.29
N ILE A 68 4.91 -2.28 0.09
CA ILE A 68 3.99 -1.18 -0.20
C ILE A 68 4.17 -0.77 -1.66
N ASN A 69 3.11 -0.90 -2.45
CA ASN A 69 3.06 -0.46 -3.83
C ASN A 69 2.20 0.81 -3.96
N LEU A 70 2.81 1.93 -4.37
CA LEU A 70 2.10 3.19 -4.56
C LEU A 70 1.15 3.18 -5.77
N ASN A 71 1.38 2.31 -6.76
CA ASN A 71 0.43 2.02 -7.83
C ASN A 71 -0.13 3.25 -8.59
N GLY A 72 0.68 4.28 -8.75
CA GLY A 72 0.36 5.55 -9.41
C GLY A 72 -0.23 6.62 -8.48
N TYR A 73 -0.52 6.28 -7.23
CA TYR A 73 -1.15 7.16 -6.26
C TYR A 73 -0.15 7.90 -5.37
N SER A 74 -0.65 8.91 -4.67
CA SER A 74 0.12 9.72 -3.76
C SER A 74 -0.18 9.48 -2.28
N ILE A 75 0.84 9.72 -1.46
CA ILE A 75 0.71 9.90 -0.02
C ILE A 75 1.06 11.36 0.28
N ASN A 76 0.06 12.16 0.65
CA ASN A 76 0.18 13.60 0.84
C ASN A 76 0.13 13.92 2.33
N GLY A 77 1.16 14.62 2.81
CA GLY A 77 1.29 15.00 4.20
C GLY A 77 0.73 16.38 4.54
N PRO A 78 0.69 16.71 5.84
CA PRO A 78 0.15 17.98 6.34
C PRO A 78 1.09 19.18 6.15
N GLY A 79 2.29 18.99 5.58
CA GLY A 79 3.29 20.03 5.35
C GLY A 79 4.68 19.63 5.84
N ASP A 80 5.70 20.18 5.17
CA ASP A 80 7.14 19.95 5.41
C ASP A 80 7.66 20.49 6.76
N ASN A 81 6.96 21.48 7.31
CA ASN A 81 7.19 22.05 8.64
C ASN A 81 6.55 21.24 9.77
N SER A 82 5.80 20.19 9.46
CA SER A 82 5.28 19.25 10.47
C SER A 82 6.39 18.34 11.03
N SER A 83 6.02 17.46 11.98
CA SER A 83 6.87 16.37 12.47
C SER A 83 6.49 15.00 11.89
N LYS A 84 5.70 14.98 10.80
CA LYS A 84 5.09 13.77 10.26
C LYS A 84 5.90 13.21 9.10
N VAL A 85 5.74 11.90 8.87
CA VAL A 85 6.43 11.17 7.82
C VAL A 85 5.46 10.46 6.89
N GLY A 86 5.85 10.30 5.62
CA GLY A 86 5.02 9.64 4.61
C GLY A 86 4.93 8.14 4.84
N ILE A 87 6.06 7.45 4.94
CA ILE A 87 6.11 6.04 5.34
C ILE A 87 7.15 5.85 6.45
N SER A 88 6.72 5.26 7.56
CA SER A 88 7.59 4.88 8.67
C SER A 88 7.93 3.39 8.60
N VAL A 89 9.21 3.05 8.70
CA VAL A 89 9.73 1.67 8.69
C VAL A 89 10.51 1.39 9.99
N PRO A 90 9.83 1.19 11.13
CA PRO A 90 10.48 0.92 12.40
C PRO A 90 10.80 -0.57 12.56
N HIS A 91 12.07 -0.89 12.76
CA HIS A 91 12.56 -2.23 13.14
C HIS A 91 11.97 -3.37 12.29
N SER A 92 11.83 -3.13 10.98
CA SER A 92 11.19 -4.06 10.04
C SER A 92 12.13 -4.32 8.87
N ASN A 93 12.57 -5.56 8.72
CA ASN A 93 13.55 -5.98 7.74
C ASN A 93 12.91 -6.38 6.40
N ASN A 94 13.69 -6.33 5.33
CA ASN A 94 13.28 -6.81 3.99
C ASN A 94 12.02 -6.12 3.47
N VAL A 95 11.83 -4.85 3.82
CA VAL A 95 10.68 -4.05 3.40
C VAL A 95 10.91 -3.52 2.00
N ILE A 96 9.89 -3.60 1.14
CA ILE A 96 9.92 -3.09 -0.22
C ILE A 96 8.90 -1.95 -0.34
N ILE A 97 9.35 -0.78 -0.77
CA ILE A 97 8.48 0.37 -1.03
C ILE A 97 8.68 0.75 -2.50
N GLN A 98 7.66 0.51 -3.31
CA GLN A 98 7.81 0.50 -4.76
C GLN A 98 6.62 1.10 -5.51
N GLY A 99 6.81 1.20 -6.83
CA GLY A 99 5.77 1.55 -7.79
C GLY A 99 5.70 3.04 -8.04
N SER A 100 5.37 3.41 -9.29
CA SER A 100 5.17 4.80 -9.67
C SER A 100 4.18 5.47 -8.72
N GLY A 101 4.38 6.74 -8.41
CA GLY A 101 3.60 7.44 -7.41
C GLY A 101 4.49 8.39 -6.65
N SER A 102 3.91 9.07 -5.67
CA SER A 102 4.58 10.19 -5.03
C SER A 102 4.33 10.27 -3.54
N ILE A 103 5.37 10.55 -2.76
CA ILE A 103 5.25 10.89 -1.35
C ILE A 103 5.61 12.37 -1.21
N ARG A 104 4.71 13.17 -0.64
CA ARG A 104 4.89 14.63 -0.62
C ARG A 104 4.38 15.34 0.63
N ASN A 105 4.87 16.57 0.86
CA ASN A 105 4.46 17.44 1.95
C ASN A 105 4.68 16.86 3.36
N TYR A 106 5.82 16.17 3.57
CA TYR A 106 6.23 15.66 4.86
C TYR A 106 7.56 16.24 5.34
N GLN A 107 7.85 16.09 6.63
CA GLN A 107 9.20 16.33 7.13
C GLN A 107 10.17 15.33 6.48
N ALA A 108 9.81 14.05 6.50
CA ALA A 108 10.51 13.02 5.77
C ALA A 108 9.52 12.21 4.92
N GLY A 109 9.82 12.01 3.64
CA GLY A 109 9.00 11.14 2.78
C GLY A 109 8.99 9.72 3.33
N ILE A 110 10.17 9.12 3.54
CA ILE A 110 10.31 7.83 4.22
C ILE A 110 11.27 7.98 5.40
N LEU A 111 10.88 7.45 6.56
CA LEU A 111 11.74 7.31 7.74
C LEU A 111 12.02 5.83 8.01
N ILE A 112 13.29 5.43 7.96
CA ILE A 112 13.74 4.07 8.25
C ILE A 112 14.54 4.08 9.56
N SER A 113 14.08 3.33 10.56
CA SER A 113 14.71 3.28 11.88
C SER A 113 15.01 1.84 12.30
N GLY A 114 16.29 1.49 12.44
CA GLY A 114 16.69 0.19 12.99
C GLY A 114 16.36 -1.02 12.11
N SER A 115 16.28 -0.83 10.79
CA SER A 115 15.81 -1.84 9.81
C SER A 115 16.94 -2.27 8.86
N GLN A 116 16.84 -3.48 8.33
CA GLN A 116 17.81 -4.02 7.37
C GLN A 116 17.18 -4.31 6.01
N SER A 117 17.96 -4.12 4.95
CA SER A 117 17.58 -4.50 3.57
C SER A 117 16.24 -3.91 3.14
N THR A 118 16.03 -2.61 3.37
CA THR A 118 14.87 -1.90 2.83
C THR A 118 15.15 -1.49 1.38
N GLU A 119 14.24 -1.77 0.48
CA GLU A 119 14.34 -1.37 -0.93
C GLU A 119 13.32 -0.28 -1.23
N ILE A 120 13.78 0.83 -1.77
CA ILE A 120 12.93 1.93 -2.25
C ILE A 120 13.18 2.08 -3.74
N ASN A 121 12.17 1.87 -4.58
CA ASN A 121 12.34 1.99 -6.03
C ASN A 121 11.14 2.63 -6.72
N ARG A 122 11.41 3.43 -7.76
CA ARG A 122 10.39 4.01 -8.67
C ARG A 122 9.38 4.95 -7.98
N ILE A 123 9.80 5.65 -6.93
CA ILE A 123 8.97 6.61 -6.19
C ILE A 123 9.46 8.04 -6.44
N THR A 124 8.52 8.96 -6.62
CA THR A 124 8.81 10.39 -6.70
C THR A 124 8.68 11.03 -5.32
N PHE A 125 9.69 11.77 -4.87
CA PHE A 125 9.63 12.57 -3.65
C PHE A 125 9.50 14.05 -4.03
N GLU A 126 8.43 14.69 -3.57
CA GLU A 126 8.11 16.09 -3.88
C GLU A 126 7.82 16.85 -2.59
N ASP A 127 8.27 18.09 -2.47
CA ASP A 127 7.89 19.01 -1.38
C ASP A 127 8.04 18.42 0.04
N ASN A 128 8.94 17.45 0.21
CA ASN A 128 9.35 16.97 1.51
C ASN A 128 10.59 17.73 1.95
N LYS A 129 10.72 17.99 3.25
CA LYS A 129 11.95 18.58 3.79
C LYS A 129 13.15 17.64 3.63
N ILE A 130 12.91 16.33 3.77
CA ILE A 130 13.86 15.25 3.55
C ILE A 130 13.16 14.17 2.72
N ALA A 131 13.78 13.67 1.65
CA ALA A 131 13.18 12.59 0.86
C ALA A 131 13.15 11.27 1.63
N VAL A 132 14.33 10.77 2.01
CA VAL A 132 14.50 9.53 2.79
C VAL A 132 15.43 9.83 3.96
N PHE A 133 14.96 9.59 5.18
CA PHE A 133 15.74 9.72 6.41
C PHE A 133 15.98 8.35 7.02
N MET A 134 17.24 8.01 7.27
CA MET A 134 17.66 6.71 7.81
C MET A 134 18.42 6.89 9.11
N THR A 135 18.09 6.09 10.12
CA THR A 135 18.81 6.02 11.40
C THR A 135 18.95 4.57 11.84
N GLY A 136 20.20 4.12 12.06
CA GLY A 136 20.48 2.72 12.41
C GLY A 136 20.01 1.70 11.36
N ALA A 137 19.87 2.09 10.09
CA ALA A 137 19.48 1.19 9.01
C ALA A 137 20.70 0.64 8.26
N ILE A 138 20.63 -0.61 7.79
CA ILE A 138 21.74 -1.29 7.11
C ILE A 138 21.27 -1.89 5.79
N GLY A 139 22.04 -1.68 4.71
CA GLY A 139 21.77 -2.32 3.42
C GLY A 139 20.53 -1.79 2.69
N THR A 140 20.11 -0.56 2.99
CA THR A 140 19.01 0.10 2.25
C THR A 140 19.45 0.47 0.84
N THR A 141 18.60 0.20 -0.16
CA THR A 141 18.78 0.65 -1.55
C THR A 141 17.71 1.69 -1.90
N VAL A 142 18.09 2.70 -2.69
CA VAL A 142 17.20 3.76 -3.18
C VAL A 142 17.49 3.97 -4.67
N GLU A 143 16.51 3.71 -5.53
CA GLU A 143 16.61 3.74 -7.00
C GLU A 143 15.51 4.57 -7.69
#